data_AF-A0A5J5DJ97-F1
#
_entry.id   AF-A0A5J5DJ97-F1
#
_cell.length_a   1.000
_cell.length_b   1.000
_cell.length_c   1.000
_cell.angle_alpha   90.00
_cell.angle_beta   90.00
_cell.angle_gamma   90.00
#
_symmetry.space_group_name_H-M   'P 1'
#
loop_
_entity.id
_entity.type
_entity.pdbx_description
1 polymer ?
#
loop_
_entity_poly.entity_id
_entity_poly.type
_entity_poly.pdbx_seq_one_letter_code
_entity_poly.pdbx_strand_id
1 'polypeptide(L)'
;MAVAVLSDPKWLMDLAFLVNITQELNVLNKKLQAQGQLVSTASDNLSQTKLSHFPACKPLMDVGTPFSGEKYADAIMKLQKEFDCKFAYFKTHRDTFQFFADHISFDVQDAPPVLQMALIDLQCNFELKARFREVSGNRDKL
;
A
#
# COMPACT_ATOMS: atom_id res chain seq x y z
N MET A 1 -10.63 42.46 -2.01
CA MET A 1 -11.40 41.61 -1.09
C MET A 1 -10.57 40.39 -0.78
N ALA A 2 -9.98 40.30 0.41
CA ALA A 2 -9.34 39.07 0.86
C ALA A 2 -10.46 38.03 1.05
N VAL A 3 -10.31 36.86 0.42
CA VAL A 3 -11.29 35.78 0.52
C VAL A 3 -11.32 35.33 1.99
N ALA A 4 -12.38 35.68 2.73
CA ALA A 4 -12.51 35.46 4.17
C ALA A 4 -12.25 34.00 4.61
N VAL A 5 -12.44 33.05 3.69
CA VAL A 5 -12.17 31.62 3.89
C VAL A 5 -10.68 31.34 4.13
N LEU A 6 -9.77 32.09 3.49
CA LEU A 6 -8.31 31.92 3.67
C LEU A 6 -7.79 32.47 5.00
N SER A 7 -8.66 33.08 5.81
CA SER A 7 -8.32 33.63 7.12
C SER A 7 -8.93 32.83 8.28
N ASP A 8 -9.80 31.86 8.01
CA ASP A 8 -10.38 31.00 9.04
C ASP A 8 -9.33 29.94 9.49
N PRO A 9 -8.86 29.99 10.75
CA PRO A 9 -7.87 29.04 11.25
C PRO A 9 -8.36 27.58 11.19
N LYS A 10 -9.67 27.36 11.38
CA LYS A 10 -10.25 26.01 11.34
C LYS A 10 -10.23 25.46 9.91
N TRP A 11 -10.58 26.29 8.94
CA TRP A 11 -10.50 25.93 7.52
C TRP A 11 -9.06 25.67 7.08
N LEU A 12 -8.11 26.52 7.51
CA LEU A 12 -6.69 26.31 7.22
C LEU A 12 -6.16 25.00 7.79
N MET A 13 -6.59 24.62 9.01
CA MET A 13 -6.22 23.33 9.60
C MET A 13 -6.80 22.15 8.81
N ASP A 14 -8.07 22.24 8.40
CA ASP A 14 -8.71 21.22 7.55
C ASP A 14 -8.02 21.09 6.19
N LEU A 15 -7.64 22.21 5.57
CA LEU A 15 -6.89 22.22 4.31
C LEU A 15 -5.51 21.59 4.48
N ALA A 16 -4.77 21.97 5.52
CA ALA A 16 -3.46 21.40 5.85
C ALA A 16 -3.54 19.89 6.05
N PHE A 17 -4.58 19.41 6.74
CA PHE A 17 -4.85 18.00 6.91
C PHE A 17 -5.09 17.30 5.57
N LEU A 18 -5.95 17.87 4.72
CA LEU A 18 -6.23 17.35 3.38
C LEU A 18 -4.98 17.27 2.49
N VAL A 19 -4.10 18.28 2.57
CA VAL A 19 -2.81 18.28 1.83
C VAL A 19 -1.96 17.08 2.23
N ASN A 20 -1.82 16.82 3.54
CA ASN A 20 -1.04 15.68 4.04
C ASN A 20 -1.65 14.34 3.61
N ILE A 21 -2.97 14.16 3.77
CA ILE A 21 -3.65 12.93 3.34
C ILE A 21 -3.48 12.71 1.84
N THR A 22 -3.70 13.74 1.03
CA THR A 22 -3.57 13.63 -0.44
C THR A 22 -2.15 13.30 -0.87
N GLN A 23 -1.15 13.85 -0.17
CA GLN A 23 0.25 13.51 -0.42
C GLN A 23 0.53 12.03 -0.15
N GLU A 24 0.09 11.49 1.00
CA GLU A 24 0.24 10.07 1.32
C GLU A 24 -0.51 9.17 0.33
N LEU A 25 -1.72 9.56 -0.07
CA LEU A 25 -2.49 8.85 -1.09
C LEU A 25 -1.80 8.87 -2.46
N ASN A 26 -1.13 9.96 -2.83
CA ASN A 26 -0.35 10.05 -4.06
C ASN A 26 0.88 9.13 -4.01
N VAL A 27 1.57 9.05 -2.87
CA VAL A 27 2.69 8.12 -2.68
C VAL A 27 2.20 6.68 -2.82
N LEU A 28 1.09 6.33 -2.15
CA LEU A 28 0.47 5.01 -2.26
C LEU A 28 0.06 4.71 -3.71
N ASN A 29 -0.62 5.65 -4.38
CA ASN A 29 -1.08 5.45 -5.75
C ASN A 29 0.09 5.20 -6.70
N LYS A 30 1.20 5.93 -6.56
CA LYS A 30 2.42 5.66 -7.34
C LYS A 30 3.01 4.29 -7.05
N LYS A 31 3.02 3.85 -5.80
CA LYS A 31 3.45 2.49 -5.43
C LYS A 31 2.58 1.43 -6.10
N LEU A 32 1.26 1.61 -6.09
CA LEU A 32 0.31 0.68 -6.72
C LEU A 32 0.39 0.68 -8.26
N GLN A 33 0.75 1.81 -8.87
CA GLN A 33 0.86 1.96 -10.32
C GLN A 33 2.27 1.64 -10.88
N ALA A 34 3.23 1.27 -10.03
CA ALA A 34 4.58 0.99 -10.47
C ALA A 34 4.60 -0.18 -11.46
N GLN A 35 5.06 0.09 -12.69
CA GLN A 35 5.14 -0.90 -13.74
C GLN A 35 6.07 -2.06 -13.33
N GLY A 36 5.59 -3.30 -13.43
CA GLY A 36 6.34 -4.49 -13.05
C GLY A 36 6.20 -4.93 -11.59
N GLN A 37 5.36 -4.27 -10.77
CA GLN A 37 4.98 -4.82 -9.46
C GLN A 37 4.06 -6.03 -9.61
N LEU A 38 4.36 -7.09 -8.86
CA LEU A 38 3.44 -8.20 -8.67
C LEU A 38 2.25 -7.74 -7.82
N VAL A 39 1.11 -8.37 -8.04
CA VAL A 39 -0.13 -8.09 -7.27
C VAL A 39 0.08 -8.33 -5.77
N SER A 40 0.96 -9.25 -5.39
CA SER A 40 1.39 -9.48 -4.00
C SER A 40 2.08 -8.24 -3.39
N THR A 41 3.01 -7.61 -4.11
CA THR A 41 3.70 -6.39 -3.68
C THR A 41 2.75 -5.20 -3.55
N ALA A 42 1.75 -5.11 -4.44
CA ALA A 42 0.69 -4.11 -4.33
C ALA A 42 -0.13 -4.32 -3.04
N SER A 43 -0.45 -5.57 -2.70
CA SER A 43 -1.15 -5.90 -1.44
C SER A 43 -0.34 -5.52 -0.20
N ASP A 44 0.98 -5.72 -0.21
CA ASP A 44 1.83 -5.36 0.93
C ASP A 44 1.94 -3.83 1.09
N ASN A 45 2.03 -3.07 -0.01
CA ASN A 45 2.00 -1.60 0.02
C ASN A 45 0.73 -1.03 0.66
N LEU A 46 -0.43 -1.70 0.49
CA LEU A 46 -1.70 -1.31 1.12
C LEU A 46 -1.69 -1.50 2.65
N SER A 47 -0.92 -2.46 3.16
CA SER A 47 -0.82 -2.71 4.61
C SER A 47 0.11 -1.75 5.34
N GLN A 48 1.02 -1.09 4.61
CA GLN A 48 2.04 -0.20 5.18
C GLN A 48 1.66 1.28 5.15
N THR A 49 0.47 1.64 4.68
CA THR A 49 0.00 3.04 4.67
C THR A 49 -0.17 3.57 6.09
N LYS A 50 0.85 4.31 6.56
CA LYS A 50 0.86 4.97 7.86
C LYS A 50 0.50 6.44 7.69
N LEU A 51 -0.72 6.80 8.07
CA LEU A 51 -1.19 8.19 8.08
C LEU A 51 -0.82 8.89 9.40
N SER A 52 0.45 8.81 9.80
CA SER A 52 0.92 9.24 11.14
C SER A 52 1.70 10.55 11.17
N HIS A 53 1.89 11.21 10.02
CA HIS A 53 2.67 12.45 9.93
C HIS A 53 1.90 13.54 9.18
N PHE A 54 1.71 14.69 9.83
CA PHE A 54 0.96 15.83 9.28
C PHE A 54 1.85 17.09 9.18
N PRO A 55 2.89 17.09 8.32
CA PRO A 55 3.84 18.20 8.22
C PRO A 55 3.18 19.52 7.86
N ALA A 56 2.13 19.53 7.02
CA ALA A 56 1.41 20.77 6.70
C ALA A 56 0.57 21.32 7.87
N CYS A 57 0.21 20.49 8.86
CA CYS A 57 -0.55 20.94 10.04
C CYS A 57 0.35 21.55 11.12
N LYS A 58 1.62 21.13 11.17
CA LYS A 58 2.58 21.54 12.21
C LYS A 58 2.71 23.08 12.33
N PRO A 59 2.90 23.86 11.26
CA PRO A 59 2.99 25.32 11.38
C PRO A 59 1.73 25.97 11.95
N LEU A 60 0.55 25.39 11.71
CA LEU A 60 -0.71 25.91 12.23
C LEU A 60 -0.87 25.59 13.72
N MET A 61 -0.44 24.40 14.15
CA MET A 61 -0.38 24.01 15.56
C MET A 61 0.59 24.91 16.34
N ASP A 62 1.75 25.22 15.76
CA ASP A 62 2.79 26.06 16.38
C ASP A 62 2.28 27.50 16.63
N VAL A 63 1.34 27.98 15.80
CA VAL A 63 0.69 29.31 15.95
C VAL A 63 -0.60 29.23 16.80
N GLY A 64 -0.88 28.07 17.42
CA GLY A 64 -2.00 27.89 18.36
C GLY A 64 -3.34 27.59 17.70
N THR A 65 -3.35 27.21 16.43
CA THR A 65 -4.60 26.79 15.76
C THR A 65 -5.06 25.45 16.33
N PRO A 66 -6.32 25.31 16.77
CA PRO A 66 -6.83 24.07 17.34
C PRO A 66 -6.75 22.89 16.35
N PHE A 67 -6.18 21.78 16.79
CA PHE A 67 -6.17 20.52 16.05
C PHE A 67 -7.19 19.54 16.64
N SER A 68 -8.17 19.12 15.84
CA SER A 68 -9.18 18.15 16.26
C SER A 68 -8.74 16.73 15.93
N GLY A 69 -7.96 16.12 16.84
CA GLY A 69 -7.45 14.76 16.66
C GLY A 69 -8.56 13.73 16.40
N GLU A 70 -9.66 13.79 17.14
CA GLU A 70 -10.82 12.89 16.99
C GLU A 70 -11.45 12.98 15.60
N LYS A 71 -11.73 14.20 15.12
CA LYS A 71 -12.32 14.43 13.78
C LYS A 71 -11.44 13.83 12.68
N TYR A 72 -10.13 14.06 12.76
CA TYR A 72 -9.18 13.59 11.76
C TYR A 72 -8.95 12.08 11.85
N ALA A 73 -8.92 11.51 13.06
CA ALA A 73 -8.87 10.07 13.27
C ALA A 73 -10.11 9.37 12.68
N ASP A 74 -11.31 9.91 12.88
CA ASP A 74 -12.53 9.40 12.29
C ASP A 74 -12.50 9.44 10.75
N ALA A 75 -11.98 10.53 10.18
CA ALA A 75 -11.82 10.65 8.73
C ALA A 75 -10.82 9.61 8.17
N ILE A 76 -9.71 9.40 8.88
CA ILE A 76 -8.71 8.37 8.53
C ILE A 76 -9.31 6.98 8.63
N MET A 77 -10.06 6.67 9.68
CA MET A 77 -10.68 5.36 9.86
C MET A 77 -11.71 5.08 8.76
N LYS A 78 -12.52 6.06 8.38
CA LYS A 78 -13.45 5.94 7.25
C LYS A 78 -12.70 5.69 5.93
N LEU A 79 -11.63 6.43 5.69
CA LEU A 79 -10.78 6.24 4.51
C LEU A 79 -10.17 4.84 4.48
N GLN A 80 -9.60 4.38 5.59
CA GLN A 80 -9.05 3.02 5.71
C GLN A 80 -10.10 1.95 5.42
N LYS A 81 -11.33 2.12 5.92
CA LYS A 81 -12.44 1.19 5.63
C LYS A 81 -12.81 1.16 4.14
N GLU A 82 -12.84 2.31 3.48
CA GLU A 82 -13.06 2.38 2.02
C GLU A 82 -11.95 1.68 1.24
N PHE A 83 -10.69 1.84 1.67
CA PHE A 83 -9.56 1.09 1.11
C PHE A 83 -9.72 -0.41 1.33
N ASP A 84 -10.04 -0.84 2.54
CA ASP A 84 -10.24 -2.25 2.86
C ASP A 84 -11.35 -2.88 2.03
N CYS A 85 -12.46 -2.16 1.81
CA CYS A 85 -13.55 -2.59 0.95
C CYS A 85 -13.12 -2.68 -0.51
N LYS A 86 -12.52 -1.59 -1.04
CA LYS A 86 -12.09 -1.50 -2.44
C LYS A 86 -11.04 -2.56 -2.80
N PHE A 87 -10.16 -2.89 -1.86
CA PHE A 87 -9.09 -3.86 -2.03
C PHE A 87 -9.37 -5.22 -1.38
N ALA A 88 -10.62 -5.49 -0.97
CA ALA A 88 -11.00 -6.74 -0.32
C ALA A 88 -10.63 -7.97 -1.16
N TYR A 89 -10.91 -7.92 -2.48
CA TYR A 89 -10.56 -8.99 -3.41
C TYR A 89 -9.05 -9.30 -3.41
N PHE A 90 -8.20 -8.26 -3.38
CA PHE A 90 -6.75 -8.44 -3.34
C PHE A 90 -6.29 -9.12 -2.05
N LYS A 91 -6.94 -8.80 -0.93
CA LYS A 91 -6.66 -9.42 0.37
C LYS A 91 -7.13 -10.87 0.43
N THR A 92 -8.31 -11.18 -0.10
CA THR A 92 -8.86 -12.55 -0.12
C THR A 92 -7.99 -13.52 -0.92
N HIS A 93 -7.32 -13.05 -1.96
CA HIS A 93 -6.48 -13.89 -2.83
C HIS A 93 -4.98 -13.69 -2.55
N ARG A 94 -4.62 -13.10 -1.41
CA ARG A 94 -3.23 -12.82 -1.04
C ARG A 94 -2.35 -14.07 -1.14
N ASP A 95 -2.84 -15.20 -0.64
CA ASP A 95 -2.10 -16.47 -0.66
C ASP A 95 -1.90 -16.99 -2.09
N THR A 96 -2.89 -16.79 -2.96
CA THR A 96 -2.77 -17.08 -4.39
C THR A 96 -1.74 -16.17 -5.07
N PHE A 97 -1.67 -14.89 -4.71
CA PHE A 97 -0.63 -13.99 -5.23
C PHE A 97 0.76 -14.30 -4.67
N GLN A 98 0.84 -14.73 -3.40
CA GLN A 98 2.08 -15.19 -2.78
C GLN A 98 2.63 -16.43 -3.51
N PHE A 99 1.74 -17.37 -3.87
CA PHE A 99 2.06 -18.52 -4.72
C PHE A 99 2.73 -18.10 -6.04
N PHE A 100 2.20 -17.09 -6.74
CA PHE A 100 2.83 -16.60 -7.98
C PHE A 100 4.16 -15.88 -7.73
N ALA A 101 4.27 -15.17 -6.62
CA ALA A 101 5.46 -14.39 -6.27
C ALA A 101 6.66 -15.26 -5.89
N ASP A 102 6.43 -16.40 -5.22
CA ASP A 102 7.48 -17.31 -4.73
C ASP A 102 7.19 -18.77 -5.07
N HIS A 103 6.70 -19.04 -6.29
CA HIS A 103 6.36 -20.40 -6.74
C HIS A 103 7.52 -21.41 -6.63
N ILE A 104 8.77 -20.95 -6.56
CA ILE A 104 9.95 -21.81 -6.44
C ILE A 104 10.15 -22.34 -5.02
N SER A 105 9.80 -21.56 -4.01
CA SER A 105 10.00 -21.88 -2.58
C SER A 105 8.67 -22.16 -1.85
N PHE A 106 7.54 -21.97 -2.53
CA PHE A 106 6.20 -22.19 -1.98
C PHE A 106 5.97 -23.68 -1.65
N ASP A 107 5.37 -23.96 -0.47
CA ASP A 107 5.02 -25.33 -0.08
C ASP A 107 3.87 -25.85 -0.97
N VAL A 108 4.10 -27.00 -1.60
CA VAL A 108 3.11 -27.65 -2.45
C VAL A 108 1.83 -28.01 -1.68
N GLN A 109 1.95 -28.32 -0.39
CA GLN A 109 0.79 -28.70 0.43
C GLN A 109 -0.18 -27.52 0.66
N ASP A 110 0.33 -26.30 0.67
CA ASP A 110 -0.46 -25.08 0.84
C ASP A 110 -1.09 -24.60 -0.48
N ALA A 111 -0.76 -25.23 -1.62
CA ALA A 111 -1.30 -24.84 -2.91
C ALA A 111 -2.69 -25.46 -3.14
N PRO A 112 -3.60 -24.77 -3.86
CA PRO A 112 -4.88 -25.33 -4.26
C PRO A 112 -4.68 -26.69 -4.97
N PRO A 113 -5.48 -27.73 -4.67
CA PRO A 113 -5.26 -29.09 -5.20
C PRO A 113 -5.12 -29.14 -6.73
N VAL A 114 -5.86 -28.30 -7.44
CA VAL A 114 -5.82 -28.19 -8.90
C VAL A 114 -4.48 -27.67 -9.45
N LEU A 115 -3.70 -26.95 -8.64
CA LEU A 115 -2.41 -26.37 -9.01
C LEU A 115 -1.21 -27.17 -8.51
N GLN A 116 -1.41 -28.13 -7.59
CA GLN A 116 -0.30 -28.86 -6.95
C GLN A 116 0.58 -29.60 -7.96
N MET A 117 -0.01 -30.29 -8.94
CA MET A 117 0.77 -31.00 -9.96
C MET A 117 1.61 -30.04 -10.81
N ALA A 118 1.00 -28.94 -11.27
CA ALA A 118 1.70 -27.93 -12.07
C ALA A 118 2.83 -27.26 -11.25
N LEU A 119 2.62 -27.06 -9.95
CA LEU A 119 3.65 -26.54 -9.06
C LEU A 119 4.80 -27.53 -8.88
N ILE A 120 4.52 -28.82 -8.69
CA ILE A 120 5.55 -29.87 -8.62
C ILE A 120 6.38 -29.89 -9.90
N ASP A 121 5.73 -29.92 -11.07
CA ASP A 121 6.42 -29.92 -12.37
C ASP A 121 7.32 -28.69 -12.54
N LEU A 122 6.80 -27.51 -12.17
CA LEU A 122 7.54 -26.26 -12.23
C LEU A 122 8.74 -26.26 -11.27
N GLN A 123 8.56 -26.77 -10.05
CA GLN A 123 9.63 -26.86 -9.04
C GLN A 123 10.64 -27.97 -9.36
N CYS A 124 10.27 -29.03 -10.07
CA CYS A 124 11.19 -30.08 -10.48
C CYS A 124 12.12 -29.65 -11.63
N ASN A 125 11.79 -28.58 -12.34
CA ASN A 125 12.62 -28.07 -13.43
C ASN A 125 13.84 -27.30 -12.91
N PHE A 126 14.99 -27.98 -12.84
CA PHE A 126 16.25 -27.41 -12.36
C PHE A 126 16.75 -26.22 -13.21
N GLU A 127 16.55 -26.26 -14.53
CA GLU A 127 16.99 -25.18 -15.43
C GLU A 127 16.19 -23.89 -15.21
N LEU A 128 14.86 -24.01 -15.10
CA LEU A 128 13.97 -22.89 -14.72
C LEU A 128 14.32 -22.35 -13.33
N LYS A 129 14.60 -23.22 -12.35
CA LYS A 129 15.05 -22.83 -11.01
C LYS A 129 16.38 -22.07 -11.04
N ALA A 130 17.33 -22.48 -11.88
CA ALA A 130 18.61 -21.80 -12.03
C ALA A 130 18.43 -20.41 -12.67
N ARG A 131 17.70 -20.34 -13.79
CA ARG A 131 17.39 -19.10 -14.51
C ARG A 131 16.65 -18.09 -13.62
N PHE A 132 15.66 -18.54 -12.86
CA PHE A 132 14.92 -17.65 -11.97
C PHE A 132 15.80 -17.07 -10.87
N ARG A 133 16.69 -17.87 -10.28
CA ARG A 133 17.68 -17.40 -9.29
C ARG A 133 18.67 -16.40 -9.85
N GLU A 134 19.12 -16.57 -11.10
CA GLU A 134 19.98 -15.58 -11.78
C GLU A 134 19.26 -14.24 -11.98
N VAL A 135 17.97 -14.28 -12.36
CA VAL A 135 17.16 -13.08 -12.59
C VAL A 135 16.73 -12.40 -11.28
N SER A 136 16.46 -13.15 -10.21
CA SER A 136 16.14 -12.58 -8.90
C SER A 136 17.38 -12.04 -8.19
N GLY A 137 18.53 -12.73 -8.23
CA GLY A 137 19.79 -12.26 -7.64
C GLY A 137 20.40 -11.02 -8.31
N ASN A 138 19.99 -10.68 -9.53
CA ASN A 138 20.39 -9.44 -10.20
C ASN A 138 19.52 -8.23 -9.82
N ARG A 139 18.34 -8.42 -9.21
CA ARG A 139 17.48 -7.32 -8.75
C ARG A 139 17.98 -6.64 -7.47
N ASP A 140 18.80 -7.33 -6.68
CA ASP A 140 19.39 -6.78 -5.43
C ASP A 140 20.67 -5.94 -5.67
N LYS A 141 21.11 -5.79 -6.94
CA LYS A 141 22.34 -5.08 -7.33
C LYS A 141 22.09 -3.76 -8.07
N LEU A 142 20.84 -3.30 -8.16
CA LEU A 142 20.47 -2.02 -8.77
C LEU A 142 19.95 -1.03 -7.73
#